data_AF-A0A9J8C956-F1
#
_entry.id   AF-A0A9J8C956-F1
#
_cell.length_a   1.000
_cell.length_b   1.000
_cell.length_c   1.000
_cell.angle_alpha   90.00
_cell.angle_beta   90.00
_cell.angle_gamma   90.00
#
_symmetry.space_group_name_H-M   'P 1'
#
loop_
_entity.id
_entity.type
_entity.pdbx_description
1 polymer ?
#
loop_
_entity_poly.entity_id
_entity_poly.type
_entity_poly.pdbx_seq_one_letter_code
_entity_poly.pdbx_strand_id
1 'polypeptide(L)'
;MCASVKYGSRGPALIPRMKTKHRIYYITLFSVVLLGLIATGMFQFWPHSIESSAEWSLDRRSVHDAPLVRIPMSSPIPERGDLSCRMHTCFDVYRCGYNPKNKIKVYIYPLQRFVDEVGVPISSTGLSREYNDLLSAISDSDFYTDDVTRACLFIPSTDVLNQNSLRIRETAQALAMLPRWDKGMNHLLFNMLPGGPPDYNTALDVPRDRALLAGGGFSTWTYRQGYDVSIPVYSPLSAEVDLPERQPGPRRYFILSSQTAIHREYRVELERLKEENGEALLLLDKCSNLSQGLASVRKRCYKGQVYDYPQILQESSFCVVLRGARLGQATLSDVLQAGCVPVIMADSYILPFSEVLDWKRASVVIPEEKLPEMYTILKSIPHRQVEEMQRQVWREFPDRLVGYPGRLHLWDHEMGKWKYESEWTNEVSMVLTGAAFYHKYFNYLYTYKMPGDIKNWVDAHMNCEDIAMNFLVANITGKAPIKVTPRKKFKCPECTAIDGLSLDQTHMVERSECINKFASVFGTMPLKVVEHRADPVLYKDDFPEKLKSFPNIGSL
;
A
#
# COMPACT_ATOMS: atom_id res chain seq x y z
N MET A 1 73.55 -5.97 -31.01
CA MET A 1 74.16 -5.42 -32.24
C MET A 1 73.10 -4.61 -32.97
N CYS A 2 73.25 -3.29 -32.95
CA CYS A 2 72.52 -2.37 -33.81
C CYS A 2 73.12 -2.43 -35.21
N ALA A 3 72.29 -2.43 -36.25
CA ALA A 3 72.70 -2.06 -37.59
C ALA A 3 71.62 -1.17 -38.19
N SER A 4 72.05 0.04 -38.54
CA SER A 4 71.28 1.12 -39.13
C SER A 4 71.48 1.14 -40.65
N VAL A 5 70.73 2.04 -41.29
CA VAL A 5 70.94 2.71 -42.58
C VAL A 5 70.34 2.04 -43.84
N LYS A 6 69.28 2.64 -44.41
CA LYS A 6 69.36 3.63 -45.51
C LYS A 6 67.98 4.07 -46.02
N TYR A 7 67.78 5.39 -46.06
CA TYR A 7 66.67 6.10 -46.70
C TYR A 7 66.79 6.02 -48.23
N GLY A 8 65.67 5.71 -48.90
CA GLY A 8 65.51 5.82 -50.34
C GLY A 8 64.20 6.54 -50.68
N SER A 9 64.34 7.79 -51.12
CA SER A 9 63.26 8.66 -51.60
C SER A 9 62.59 8.10 -52.86
N ARG A 10 61.28 7.81 -52.81
CA ARG A 10 60.42 7.59 -53.98
C ARG A 10 59.24 8.56 -53.93
N GLY A 11 59.09 9.34 -55.00
CA GLY A 11 58.04 10.35 -55.18
C GLY A 11 56.61 9.77 -55.25
N PRO A 12 55.59 10.65 -55.33
CA PRO A 12 54.20 10.25 -55.20
C PRO A 12 53.74 9.35 -56.35
N ALA A 13 53.13 8.22 -56.00
CA ALA A 13 52.55 7.27 -56.95
C ALA A 13 51.37 7.90 -57.69
N LEU A 14 51.45 7.94 -59.02
CA LEU A 14 50.37 8.32 -59.92
C LEU A 14 49.17 7.38 -59.75
N ILE A 15 48.06 7.92 -59.25
CA ILE A 15 46.76 7.24 -59.20
C ILE A 15 46.31 6.96 -60.64
N PRO A 16 46.00 5.70 -61.02
CA PRO A 16 45.56 5.41 -62.37
C PRO A 16 44.16 6.01 -62.60
N ARG A 17 44.07 6.97 -63.53
CA ARG A 17 42.79 7.52 -64.01
C ARG A 17 41.99 6.41 -64.69
N MET A 18 40.91 5.96 -64.03
CA MET A 18 39.93 5.05 -64.62
C MET A 18 39.32 5.65 -65.90
N LYS A 19 39.33 4.89 -66.99
CA LYS A 19 38.71 5.26 -68.27
C LYS A 19 37.20 5.53 -68.06
N THR A 20 36.70 6.63 -68.62
CA THR A 20 35.34 7.18 -68.45
C THR A 20 34.20 6.18 -68.61
N LYS A 21 34.35 5.17 -69.48
CA LYS A 21 33.34 4.10 -69.66
C LYS A 21 33.14 3.21 -68.42
N HIS A 22 34.18 2.96 -67.64
CA HIS A 22 34.08 2.12 -66.43
C HIS A 22 33.60 2.93 -65.23
N ARG A 23 33.90 4.24 -65.20
CA ARG A 23 33.43 5.15 -64.15
C ARG A 23 31.91 5.22 -64.10
N ILE A 24 31.24 5.29 -65.25
CA ILE A 24 29.77 5.27 -65.28
C ILE A 24 29.26 3.95 -64.73
N TYR A 25 29.75 2.81 -65.23
CA TYR A 25 29.34 1.48 -64.78
C TYR A 25 29.45 1.28 -63.26
N TYR A 26 30.57 1.64 -62.65
CA TYR A 26 30.75 1.51 -61.20
C TYR A 26 29.90 2.51 -60.40
N ILE A 27 29.65 3.70 -60.92
CA ILE A 27 28.73 4.66 -60.29
C ILE A 27 27.29 4.12 -60.35
N THR A 28 26.84 3.57 -61.48
CA THR A 28 25.49 2.99 -61.57
C THR A 28 25.36 1.78 -60.66
N LEU A 29 26.37 0.89 -60.63
CA LEU A 29 26.38 -0.27 -59.75
C LEU A 29 26.34 0.13 -58.27
N PHE A 30 27.14 1.12 -57.87
CA PHE A 30 27.15 1.62 -56.50
C PHE A 30 25.82 2.28 -56.13
N SER A 31 25.22 3.06 -57.03
CA SER A 31 23.90 3.66 -56.80
C SER A 31 22.80 2.62 -56.65
N VAL A 32 22.82 1.54 -57.43
CA VAL A 32 21.85 0.43 -57.32
C VAL A 32 22.02 -0.31 -55.99
N VAL A 33 23.26 -0.59 -55.58
CA VAL A 33 23.53 -1.24 -54.29
C VAL A 33 23.13 -0.34 -53.12
N LEU A 34 23.43 0.96 -53.20
CA LEU A 34 23.06 1.93 -52.17
C LEU A 34 21.55 2.09 -52.06
N LEU A 35 20.82 2.18 -53.19
CA LEU A 35 19.36 2.22 -53.20
C LEU A 35 18.75 0.92 -52.65
N GLY A 36 19.36 -0.23 -52.96
CA GLY A 36 18.96 -1.52 -52.37
C GLY A 36 19.12 -1.53 -50.86
N LEU A 37 20.26 -1.05 -50.34
CA LEU A 37 20.53 -0.96 -48.90
C LEU A 37 19.59 0.03 -48.19
N ILE A 38 19.32 1.18 -48.80
CA ILE A 38 18.36 2.16 -48.28
C ILE A 38 16.96 1.57 -48.28
N ALA A 39 16.54 0.87 -49.35
CA ALA A 39 15.24 0.22 -49.40
C ALA A 39 15.11 -0.89 -48.35
N THR A 40 16.14 -1.71 -48.14
CA THR A 40 16.13 -2.74 -47.07
C THR A 40 16.15 -2.11 -45.68
N GLY A 41 16.92 -1.05 -45.46
CA GLY A 41 16.90 -0.31 -44.20
C GLY A 41 15.54 0.34 -43.97
N MET A 42 14.95 0.92 -45.01
CA MET A 42 13.62 1.49 -44.95
C MET A 42 12.54 0.44 -44.73
N PHE A 43 12.65 -0.79 -45.24
CA PHE A 43 11.68 -1.86 -45.00
C PHE A 43 11.87 -2.55 -43.64
N GLN A 44 13.12 -2.69 -43.18
CA GLN A 44 13.46 -3.35 -41.91
C GLN A 44 13.28 -2.41 -40.70
N PHE A 45 13.37 -1.09 -40.93
CA PHE A 45 13.05 -0.03 -39.98
C PHE A 45 11.82 0.78 -40.40
N TRP A 46 11.04 0.32 -41.39
CA TRP A 46 9.74 0.94 -41.69
C TRP A 46 8.89 0.71 -40.45
N PRO A 47 8.25 1.74 -39.90
CA PRO A 47 7.27 1.51 -38.86
C PRO A 47 6.13 0.72 -39.51
N HIS A 48 6.11 -0.61 -39.34
CA HIS A 48 4.83 -1.28 -39.20
C HIS A 48 4.13 -0.50 -38.12
N SER A 49 3.10 0.24 -38.51
CA SER A 49 2.19 0.99 -37.67
C SER A 49 2.40 0.61 -36.21
N ILE A 50 3.25 1.40 -35.53
CA ILE A 50 3.15 1.48 -34.09
C ILE A 50 1.75 2.08 -33.97
N GLU A 51 0.74 1.23 -33.73
CA GLU A 51 -0.41 1.67 -32.97
C GLU A 51 0.23 2.40 -31.81
N SER A 52 0.14 3.73 -31.88
CA SER A 52 0.56 4.62 -30.81
C SER A 52 0.14 3.91 -29.54
N SER A 53 1.13 3.50 -28.73
CA SER A 53 0.90 2.94 -27.41
C SER A 53 0.04 3.95 -26.69
N ALA A 54 -1.27 3.77 -26.81
CA ALA A 54 -2.24 4.65 -26.23
C ALA A 54 -1.95 4.51 -24.75
N GLU A 55 -1.51 5.61 -24.13
CA GLU A 55 -1.50 5.75 -22.68
C GLU A 55 -2.77 5.08 -22.14
N TRP A 56 -2.58 3.89 -21.59
CA TRP A 56 -3.66 3.09 -21.04
C TRP A 56 -4.00 3.72 -19.70
N SER A 57 -4.84 4.76 -19.71
CA SER A 57 -5.55 5.18 -18.52
C SER A 57 -6.92 4.50 -18.53
N LEU A 58 -7.16 3.64 -17.54
CA LEU A 58 -8.47 2.99 -17.34
C LEU A 58 -9.59 4.02 -17.19
N ASP A 59 -9.27 5.24 -16.74
CA ASP A 59 -10.18 6.37 -16.65
C ASP A 59 -10.79 6.81 -18.01
N ARG A 60 -10.16 6.51 -19.15
CA ARG A 60 -10.62 6.96 -20.48
C ARG A 60 -11.52 5.96 -21.21
N ARG A 61 -11.66 4.71 -20.75
CA ARG A 61 -12.63 3.76 -21.31
C ARG A 61 -13.82 3.65 -20.38
N SER A 62 -14.84 4.48 -20.61
CA SER A 62 -16.15 4.28 -20.00
C SER A 62 -16.60 2.85 -20.25
N VAL A 63 -17.04 2.15 -19.21
CA VAL A 63 -17.60 0.79 -19.32
C VAL A 63 -18.74 0.75 -20.33
N HIS A 64 -19.45 1.86 -20.50
CA HIS A 64 -20.53 1.99 -21.48
C HIS A 64 -20.04 1.81 -22.93
N ASP A 65 -18.80 2.23 -23.22
CA ASP A 65 -18.18 2.18 -24.55
C ASP A 65 -17.40 0.87 -24.78
N ALA A 66 -17.34 -0.01 -23.78
CA ALA A 66 -16.69 -1.31 -23.90
C ALA A 66 -17.48 -2.24 -24.85
N PRO A 67 -16.78 -3.04 -25.68
CA PRO A 67 -17.42 -3.94 -26.64
C PRO A 67 -18.32 -4.95 -25.93
N LEU A 68 -19.50 -5.16 -26.51
CA LEU A 68 -20.48 -6.14 -26.05
C LEU A 68 -20.13 -7.53 -26.61
N VAL A 69 -19.98 -8.50 -25.72
CA VAL A 69 -19.68 -9.90 -26.03
C VAL A 69 -20.87 -10.75 -25.62
N ARG A 70 -21.45 -11.47 -26.59
CA ARG A 70 -22.54 -12.43 -26.32
C ARG A 70 -21.95 -13.79 -25.97
N ILE A 71 -22.49 -14.42 -24.93
CA ILE A 71 -22.08 -15.75 -24.48
C ILE A 71 -23.06 -16.78 -25.08
N PRO A 72 -22.62 -17.64 -26.02
CA PRO A 72 -23.43 -18.77 -26.48
C PRO A 72 -23.78 -19.73 -25.34
N MET A 73 -24.98 -20.32 -25.34
CA MET A 73 -25.35 -21.34 -24.35
C MET A 73 -24.40 -22.56 -24.34
N SER A 74 -23.79 -22.88 -25.48
CA SER A 74 -22.81 -23.95 -25.66
C SER A 74 -21.40 -23.62 -25.16
N SER A 75 -21.17 -22.39 -24.64
CA SER A 75 -19.85 -21.98 -24.15
C SER A 75 -19.39 -22.88 -23.00
N PRO A 76 -18.09 -23.24 -22.96
CA PRO A 76 -17.55 -24.10 -21.93
C PRO A 76 -17.73 -23.46 -20.54
N ILE A 77 -17.94 -24.30 -19.55
CA ILE A 77 -18.01 -23.90 -18.14
C ILE A 77 -16.75 -24.45 -17.46
N PRO A 78 -15.97 -23.61 -16.76
CA PRO A 78 -14.86 -24.06 -15.93
C PRO A 78 -15.27 -25.15 -14.94
N GLU A 79 -14.32 -25.98 -14.53
CA GLU A 79 -14.50 -26.84 -13.37
C GLU A 79 -14.59 -26.00 -12.08
N ARG A 80 -15.17 -26.59 -11.03
CA ARG A 80 -15.17 -25.97 -9.71
C ARG A 80 -13.73 -25.80 -9.23
N GLY A 81 -13.49 -24.74 -8.47
CA GLY A 81 -12.15 -24.41 -7.98
C GLY A 81 -11.52 -25.59 -7.21
N ASP A 82 -10.34 -26.03 -7.64
CA ASP A 82 -9.62 -27.15 -7.02
C ASP A 82 -8.89 -26.70 -5.74
N LEU A 83 -9.27 -27.27 -4.60
CA LEU A 83 -8.69 -27.01 -3.27
C LEU A 83 -7.29 -27.62 -3.09
N SER A 84 -6.91 -28.59 -3.93
CA SER A 84 -5.58 -29.19 -3.95
C SER A 84 -4.52 -28.31 -4.62
N CYS A 85 -4.94 -27.24 -5.30
CA CYS A 85 -4.03 -26.33 -6.00
C CYS A 85 -3.01 -25.67 -5.06
N ARG A 86 -1.76 -25.66 -5.51
CA ARG A 86 -0.61 -25.01 -4.88
C ARG A 86 0.23 -24.34 -5.96
N MET A 87 1.17 -23.50 -5.54
CA MET A 87 2.04 -22.75 -6.45
C MET A 87 2.89 -23.65 -7.38
N HIS A 88 3.13 -24.90 -7.00
CA HIS A 88 3.90 -25.86 -7.81
C HIS A 88 3.02 -26.80 -8.66
N THR A 89 1.69 -26.83 -8.46
CA THR A 89 0.77 -27.74 -9.19
C THR A 89 -0.15 -27.02 -10.16
N CYS A 90 -0.58 -25.80 -9.81
CA CYS A 90 -1.62 -25.07 -10.53
C CYS A 90 -1.18 -23.70 -11.05
N PHE A 91 0.07 -23.32 -10.78
CA PHE A 91 0.66 -22.07 -11.24
C PHE A 91 1.86 -22.34 -12.12
N ASP A 92 1.93 -21.67 -13.26
CA ASP A 92 3.02 -21.74 -14.21
C ASP A 92 4.05 -20.65 -13.89
N VAL A 93 5.05 -21.01 -13.08
CA VAL A 93 6.15 -20.11 -12.70
C VAL A 93 7.01 -19.72 -13.91
N TYR A 94 7.03 -20.51 -14.99
CA TYR A 94 7.88 -20.24 -16.15
C TYR A 94 7.38 -19.06 -16.98
N ARG A 95 6.11 -18.65 -16.81
CA ARG A 95 5.57 -17.39 -17.35
C ARG A 95 6.12 -16.16 -16.63
N CYS A 96 6.58 -16.33 -15.40
CA CYS A 96 7.09 -15.25 -14.58
C CYS A 96 8.58 -15.05 -14.90
N GLY A 97 8.83 -14.40 -16.04
CA GLY A 97 10.18 -14.11 -16.52
C GLY A 97 11.00 -13.29 -15.51
N TYR A 98 12.29 -13.59 -15.45
CA TYR A 98 13.24 -12.86 -14.59
C TYR A 98 13.55 -11.50 -15.22
N ASN A 99 12.95 -10.43 -14.69
CA ASN A 99 13.36 -9.06 -15.00
C ASN A 99 14.58 -8.69 -14.14
N PRO A 100 15.55 -7.88 -14.61
CA PRO A 100 16.66 -7.37 -13.78
C PRO A 100 16.26 -6.74 -12.43
N LYS A 101 14.99 -6.35 -12.23
CA LYS A 101 14.45 -5.86 -10.95
C LYS A 101 13.71 -6.91 -10.10
N ASN A 102 13.66 -8.18 -10.51
CA ASN A 102 12.88 -9.26 -9.86
C ASN A 102 11.40 -8.93 -9.63
N LYS A 103 10.81 -8.10 -10.50
CA LYS A 103 9.38 -7.75 -10.45
C LYS A 103 8.61 -8.60 -11.45
N ILE A 104 7.51 -9.21 -10.99
CA ILE A 104 6.54 -9.86 -11.87
C ILE A 104 5.80 -8.82 -12.70
N LYS A 105 5.24 -9.25 -13.83
CA LYS A 105 4.37 -8.41 -14.68
C LYS A 105 2.93 -8.89 -14.67
N VAL A 106 2.00 -7.96 -14.66
CA VAL A 106 0.56 -8.18 -14.52
C VAL A 106 -0.14 -7.58 -15.72
N TYR A 107 -0.94 -8.38 -16.41
CA TYR A 107 -1.76 -7.96 -17.53
C TYR A 107 -3.23 -7.90 -17.11
N ILE A 108 -3.89 -6.80 -17.47
CA ILE A 108 -5.32 -6.62 -17.26
C ILE A 108 -6.02 -6.85 -18.59
N TYR A 109 -7.01 -7.74 -18.61
CA TYR A 109 -7.81 -7.94 -19.82
C TYR A 109 -8.59 -6.68 -20.19
N PRO A 110 -8.78 -6.39 -21.48
CA PRO A 110 -9.59 -5.25 -21.91
C PRO A 110 -11.01 -5.33 -21.35
N LEU A 111 -11.58 -4.18 -20.96
CA LEU A 111 -12.97 -4.08 -20.52
C LEU A 111 -13.91 -4.66 -21.59
N GLN A 112 -14.81 -5.56 -21.17
CA GLN A 112 -15.81 -6.21 -22.01
C GLN A 112 -17.15 -6.27 -21.28
N ARG A 113 -18.24 -6.10 -22.02
CA ARG A 113 -19.61 -6.24 -21.50
C ARG A 113 -20.18 -7.58 -21.92
N PHE A 114 -20.25 -8.51 -20.99
CA PHE A 114 -20.80 -9.83 -21.24
C PHE A 114 -22.31 -9.86 -21.04
N VAL A 115 -23.00 -10.41 -22.04
CA VAL A 115 -24.44 -10.71 -21.98
C VAL A 115 -24.68 -12.14 -22.43
N ASP A 116 -25.77 -12.74 -21.97
CA ASP A 116 -26.20 -14.04 -22.47
C ASP A 116 -26.75 -13.95 -23.91
N GLU A 117 -27.21 -15.08 -24.44
CA GLU A 117 -27.75 -15.19 -25.80
C GLU A 117 -28.96 -14.26 -26.03
N VAL A 118 -29.76 -14.00 -24.99
CA VAL A 118 -30.96 -13.14 -25.02
C VAL A 118 -30.61 -11.66 -24.77
N GLY A 119 -29.35 -11.35 -24.41
CA GLY A 119 -28.88 -9.99 -24.18
C GLY A 119 -28.98 -9.53 -22.72
N VAL A 120 -29.21 -10.43 -21.77
CA VAL A 120 -29.23 -10.11 -20.34
C VAL A 120 -27.80 -10.11 -19.79
N PRO A 121 -27.36 -9.07 -19.08
CA PRO A 121 -26.00 -8.98 -18.55
C PRO A 121 -25.70 -10.07 -17.51
N ILE A 122 -24.44 -10.45 -17.39
CA ILE A 122 -23.97 -11.44 -16.40
C ILE A 122 -23.93 -10.89 -14.96
N SER A 123 -23.86 -9.56 -14.81
CA SER A 123 -23.91 -8.85 -13.53
C SER A 123 -25.03 -7.82 -13.56
N SER A 124 -25.80 -7.73 -12.49
CA SER A 124 -26.89 -6.77 -12.35
C SER A 124 -26.41 -5.33 -12.16
N THR A 125 -25.19 -5.14 -11.65
CA THR A 125 -24.61 -3.82 -11.34
C THR A 125 -23.58 -3.35 -12.35
N GLY A 126 -23.10 -4.24 -13.23
CA GLY A 126 -21.97 -3.95 -14.11
C GLY A 126 -20.65 -3.84 -13.34
N LEU A 127 -19.70 -3.06 -13.86
CA LEU A 127 -18.41 -2.80 -13.21
C LEU A 127 -18.64 -1.86 -12.01
N SER A 128 -18.31 -2.32 -10.80
CA SER A 128 -18.35 -1.49 -9.59
C SER A 128 -17.24 -0.44 -9.58
N ARG A 129 -17.45 0.65 -8.84
CA ARG A 129 -16.41 1.66 -8.61
C ARG A 129 -15.20 1.04 -7.93
N GLU A 130 -15.44 0.17 -6.96
CA GLU A 130 -14.42 -0.50 -6.16
C GLU A 130 -13.52 -1.39 -7.03
N TYR A 131 -14.09 -2.14 -7.98
CA TYR A 131 -13.29 -2.95 -8.90
C TYR A 131 -12.53 -2.07 -9.89
N ASN A 132 -13.14 -0.98 -10.36
CA ASN A 132 -12.46 -0.02 -11.22
C ASN A 132 -11.23 0.59 -10.53
N ASP A 133 -11.36 1.02 -9.28
CA ASP A 133 -10.26 1.57 -8.48
C ASP A 133 -9.14 0.54 -8.30
N LEU A 134 -9.49 -0.74 -8.12
CA LEU A 134 -8.52 -1.84 -8.05
C LEU A 134 -7.77 -2.03 -9.37
N LEU A 135 -8.46 -2.02 -10.51
CA LEU A 135 -7.82 -2.13 -11.82
C LEU A 135 -6.91 -0.92 -12.09
N SER A 136 -7.35 0.29 -11.74
CA SER A 136 -6.57 1.53 -11.88
C SER A 136 -5.30 1.47 -11.03
N ALA A 137 -5.39 1.07 -9.77
CA ALA A 137 -4.23 0.94 -8.89
C ALA A 137 -3.19 -0.05 -9.44
N ILE A 138 -3.63 -1.13 -10.11
CA ILE A 138 -2.73 -2.10 -10.74
C ILE A 138 -2.10 -1.50 -12.00
N SER A 139 -2.91 -0.85 -12.84
CA SER A 139 -2.47 -0.19 -14.08
C SER A 139 -1.41 0.88 -13.84
N ASP A 140 -1.58 1.67 -12.77
CA ASP A 140 -0.65 2.75 -12.41
C ASP A 140 0.63 2.24 -11.74
N SER A 141 0.71 0.93 -11.44
CA SER A 141 1.84 0.33 -10.76
C SER A 141 2.95 -0.11 -11.72
N ASP A 142 4.18 -0.18 -11.20
CA ASP A 142 5.34 -0.76 -11.90
C ASP A 142 5.14 -2.22 -12.36
N PHE A 143 4.16 -2.93 -11.80
CA PHE A 143 3.86 -4.32 -12.14
C PHE A 143 3.05 -4.44 -13.42
N TYR A 144 2.35 -3.40 -13.86
CA TYR A 144 1.54 -3.43 -15.08
C TYR A 144 2.38 -3.68 -16.35
N THR A 145 1.76 -4.34 -17.32
CA THR A 145 2.23 -4.48 -18.69
C THR A 145 1.04 -4.51 -19.65
N ASP A 146 1.17 -3.81 -20.77
CA ASP A 146 0.26 -3.87 -21.92
C ASP A 146 0.52 -5.09 -22.81
N ASP A 147 1.74 -5.64 -22.74
CA ASP A 147 2.14 -6.83 -23.47
C ASP A 147 1.78 -8.13 -22.73
N VAL A 148 0.81 -8.86 -23.30
CA VAL A 148 0.31 -10.14 -22.80
C VAL A 148 1.39 -11.24 -22.72
N THR A 149 2.45 -11.15 -23.53
CA THR A 149 3.52 -12.17 -23.57
C THR A 149 4.52 -12.02 -22.44
N ARG A 150 4.64 -10.81 -21.88
CA ARG A 150 5.49 -10.52 -20.71
C ARG A 150 4.78 -10.79 -19.38
N ALA A 151 3.48 -11.05 -19.40
CA ALA A 151 2.66 -11.17 -18.21
C ALA A 151 2.88 -12.50 -17.47
N CYS A 152 3.18 -12.38 -16.18
CA CYS A 152 3.19 -13.48 -15.21
C CYS A 152 1.77 -13.76 -14.70
N LEU A 153 1.01 -12.71 -14.37
CA LEU A 153 -0.35 -12.79 -13.85
C LEU A 153 -1.35 -12.12 -14.79
N PHE A 154 -2.56 -12.67 -14.82
CA PHE A 154 -3.67 -12.16 -15.63
C PHE A 154 -4.86 -11.80 -14.76
N ILE A 155 -5.40 -10.60 -14.96
CA ILE A 155 -6.54 -10.08 -14.20
C ILE A 155 -7.71 -9.84 -15.16
N PRO A 156 -8.79 -10.62 -15.05
CA PRO A 156 -10.00 -10.39 -15.83
C PRO A 156 -10.63 -9.03 -15.55
N SER A 157 -11.21 -8.39 -16.57
CA SER A 157 -12.06 -7.21 -16.38
C SER A 157 -13.44 -7.54 -15.80
N THR A 158 -13.77 -8.82 -15.67
CA THR A 158 -15.04 -9.29 -15.11
C THR A 158 -15.06 -9.03 -13.61
N ASP A 159 -15.91 -8.10 -13.18
CA ASP A 159 -16.10 -7.81 -11.77
C ASP A 159 -16.78 -8.99 -11.06
N VAL A 160 -16.04 -9.63 -10.16
CA VAL A 160 -16.53 -10.69 -9.29
C VAL A 160 -16.41 -10.33 -7.80
N LEU A 161 -16.30 -9.04 -7.46
CA LEU A 161 -16.11 -8.59 -6.08
C LEU A 161 -17.29 -8.98 -5.17
N ASN A 162 -18.51 -8.91 -5.71
CA ASN A 162 -19.75 -9.17 -4.99
C ASN A 162 -20.60 -10.23 -5.68
N GLN A 163 -20.58 -11.45 -5.15
CA GLN A 163 -21.28 -12.59 -5.74
C GLN A 163 -22.80 -12.38 -5.86
N ASN A 164 -23.43 -11.59 -4.99
CA ASN A 164 -24.87 -11.33 -5.04
C ASN A 164 -25.30 -10.62 -6.34
N SER A 165 -24.39 -9.94 -7.03
CA SER A 165 -24.67 -9.26 -8.29
C SER A 165 -24.58 -10.19 -9.50
N LEU A 166 -24.03 -11.40 -9.33
CA LEU A 166 -23.57 -12.26 -10.42
C LEU A 166 -24.57 -13.35 -10.78
N ARG A 167 -24.67 -13.63 -12.07
CA ARG A 167 -25.20 -14.88 -12.59
C ARG A 167 -24.07 -15.90 -12.68
N ILE A 168 -24.03 -16.84 -11.75
CA ILE A 168 -22.87 -17.73 -11.51
C ILE A 168 -22.44 -18.47 -12.78
N ARG A 169 -23.39 -19.08 -13.51
CA ARG A 169 -23.10 -19.90 -14.69
C ARG A 169 -22.50 -19.08 -15.83
N GLU A 170 -23.16 -17.99 -16.19
CA GLU A 170 -22.79 -17.13 -17.31
C GLU A 170 -21.49 -16.38 -17.00
N THR A 171 -21.27 -15.99 -15.75
CA THR A 171 -19.98 -15.41 -15.30
C THR A 171 -18.85 -16.41 -15.49
N ALA A 172 -19.07 -17.70 -15.17
CA ALA A 172 -18.06 -18.74 -15.37
C ALA A 172 -17.76 -18.96 -16.87
N GLN A 173 -18.79 -18.94 -17.72
CA GLN A 173 -18.62 -19.02 -19.18
C GLN A 173 -17.84 -17.82 -19.72
N ALA A 174 -18.11 -16.61 -19.21
CA ALA A 174 -17.37 -15.41 -19.58
C ALA A 174 -15.87 -15.53 -19.27
N LEU A 175 -15.51 -16.11 -18.11
CA LEU A 175 -14.11 -16.37 -17.75
C LEU A 175 -13.47 -17.38 -18.70
N ALA A 176 -14.16 -18.47 -19.05
CA ALA A 176 -13.65 -19.49 -19.97
C ALA A 176 -13.46 -18.97 -21.41
N MET A 177 -14.19 -17.93 -21.82
CA MET A 177 -14.06 -17.30 -23.12
C MET A 177 -12.83 -16.37 -23.23
N LEU A 178 -12.15 -16.08 -22.13
CA LEU A 178 -10.96 -15.22 -22.16
C LEU A 178 -9.84 -15.90 -22.97
N PRO A 179 -9.19 -15.20 -23.93
CA PRO A 179 -8.26 -15.80 -24.88
C PRO A 179 -7.10 -16.62 -24.28
N ARG A 180 -6.70 -16.33 -23.03
CA ARG A 180 -5.59 -16.99 -22.34
C ARG A 180 -5.99 -17.65 -21.03
N TRP A 181 -7.28 -17.88 -20.78
CA TRP A 181 -7.79 -18.46 -19.53
C TRP A 181 -7.01 -19.70 -19.09
N ASP A 182 -6.69 -20.61 -20.02
CA ASP A 182 -5.82 -21.78 -19.81
C ASP A 182 -6.12 -22.53 -18.50
N LYS A 183 -7.38 -22.93 -18.35
CA LYS A 183 -7.91 -23.56 -17.14
C LYS A 183 -7.62 -22.74 -15.87
N GLY A 184 -7.70 -21.42 -15.95
CA GLY A 184 -7.46 -20.48 -14.86
C GLY A 184 -6.00 -20.34 -14.40
N MET A 185 -5.02 -20.98 -15.05
CA MET A 185 -3.62 -20.90 -14.59
C MET A 185 -3.11 -19.45 -14.65
N ASN A 186 -2.48 -19.00 -13.57
CA ASN A 186 -1.95 -17.64 -13.38
C ASN A 186 -3.02 -16.52 -13.43
N HIS A 187 -4.31 -16.86 -13.39
CA HIS A 187 -5.38 -15.86 -13.31
C HIS A 187 -5.68 -15.55 -11.85
N LEU A 188 -5.79 -14.26 -11.52
CA LEU A 188 -6.16 -13.80 -10.19
C LEU A 188 -7.54 -13.15 -10.25
N LEU A 189 -8.47 -13.68 -9.47
CA LEU A 189 -9.82 -13.13 -9.29
C LEU A 189 -9.91 -12.41 -7.93
N PHE A 190 -10.66 -11.33 -7.86
CA PHE A 190 -10.91 -10.60 -6.61
C PHE A 190 -12.36 -10.77 -6.17
N ASN A 191 -12.58 -11.27 -4.96
CA ASN A 191 -13.93 -11.43 -4.41
C ASN A 191 -13.96 -11.10 -2.92
N MET A 192 -14.62 -10.01 -2.57
CA MET A 192 -14.76 -9.58 -1.17
C MET A 192 -15.98 -10.19 -0.50
N LEU A 193 -17.06 -10.43 -1.24
CA LEU A 193 -18.34 -10.91 -0.71
C LEU A 193 -18.74 -12.24 -1.35
N PRO A 194 -18.10 -13.36 -0.95
CA PRO A 194 -18.47 -14.69 -1.43
C PRO A 194 -19.82 -15.12 -0.87
N GLY A 195 -20.45 -16.06 -1.59
CA GLY A 195 -21.67 -16.72 -1.17
C GLY A 195 -22.90 -15.81 -1.18
N GLY A 196 -24.06 -16.45 -1.22
CA GLY A 196 -25.37 -15.82 -1.03
C GLY A 196 -26.22 -16.64 -0.07
N PRO A 197 -27.40 -16.11 0.32
CA PRO A 197 -28.39 -16.89 1.05
C PRO A 197 -28.74 -18.18 0.29
N PRO A 198 -28.93 -19.32 0.96
CA PRO A 198 -28.89 -19.51 2.43
C PRO A 198 -27.51 -19.86 3.00
N ASP A 199 -26.58 -20.37 2.19
CA ASP A 199 -25.38 -21.08 2.69
C ASP A 199 -24.17 -20.17 2.96
N TYR A 200 -24.08 -19.01 2.29
CA TYR A 200 -22.97 -18.04 2.42
C TYR A 200 -21.56 -18.68 2.38
N ASN A 201 -21.28 -19.39 1.28
CA ASN A 201 -19.98 -20.02 1.06
C ASN A 201 -18.80 -19.05 1.31
N THR A 202 -17.70 -19.60 1.85
CA THR A 202 -16.52 -18.83 2.28
C THR A 202 -15.50 -18.62 1.16
N ALA A 203 -15.86 -18.97 -0.07
CA ALA A 203 -15.11 -18.68 -1.29
C ALA A 203 -16.09 -18.44 -2.44
N LEU A 204 -15.59 -17.88 -3.54
CA LEU A 204 -16.39 -17.57 -4.73
C LEU A 204 -17.00 -18.85 -5.34
N ASP A 205 -18.33 -18.86 -5.52
CA ASP A 205 -19.08 -20.00 -6.09
C ASP A 205 -18.94 -20.13 -7.60
N VAL A 206 -18.53 -19.07 -8.30
CA VAL A 206 -18.25 -19.09 -9.74
C VAL A 206 -17.15 -20.12 -10.02
N PRO A 207 -17.43 -21.16 -10.82
CA PRO A 207 -16.41 -22.09 -11.29
C PRO A 207 -15.27 -21.35 -11.99
N ARG A 208 -14.04 -21.71 -11.66
CA ARG A 208 -12.85 -20.93 -12.02
C ARG A 208 -11.60 -21.79 -12.25
N ASP A 209 -11.76 -23.09 -12.46
CA ASP A 209 -10.66 -24.03 -12.64
C ASP A 209 -9.55 -23.84 -11.59
N ARG A 210 -8.33 -23.50 -12.03
CA ARG A 210 -7.13 -23.33 -11.20
C ARG A 210 -6.88 -21.89 -10.76
N ALA A 211 -7.74 -20.94 -11.10
CA ALA A 211 -7.50 -19.52 -10.81
C ALA A 211 -7.26 -19.26 -9.32
N LEU A 212 -6.32 -18.36 -9.04
CA LEU A 212 -6.06 -17.81 -7.72
C LEU A 212 -7.23 -16.92 -7.32
N LEU A 213 -7.49 -16.85 -6.03
CA LEU A 213 -8.54 -16.00 -5.47
C LEU A 213 -7.94 -15.08 -4.41
N ALA A 214 -8.05 -13.77 -4.66
CA ALA A 214 -7.92 -12.75 -3.65
C ALA A 214 -9.28 -12.57 -2.97
N GLY A 215 -9.45 -13.17 -1.79
CA GLY A 215 -10.74 -13.37 -1.14
C GLY A 215 -10.88 -12.66 0.21
N GLY A 216 -12.03 -12.05 0.47
CA GLY A 216 -12.31 -11.36 1.74
C GLY A 216 -12.86 -12.24 2.88
N GLY A 217 -13.42 -13.41 2.54
CA GLY A 217 -14.24 -14.23 3.44
C GLY A 217 -13.78 -15.66 3.65
N PHE A 218 -12.50 -15.94 3.41
CA PHE A 218 -11.95 -17.29 3.49
C PHE A 218 -12.10 -17.94 4.86
N SER A 219 -12.35 -19.25 4.84
CA SER A 219 -12.22 -20.11 6.02
C SER A 219 -10.99 -20.99 5.92
N THR A 220 -10.58 -21.62 7.01
CA THR A 220 -9.52 -22.65 7.03
C THR A 220 -9.78 -23.81 6.07
N TRP A 221 -11.02 -24.06 5.67
CA TRP A 221 -11.41 -25.14 4.75
C TRP A 221 -11.34 -24.75 3.28
N THR A 222 -11.49 -23.45 2.98
CA THR A 222 -11.56 -22.94 1.61
C THR A 222 -10.31 -22.18 1.19
N TYR A 223 -9.50 -21.74 2.14
CA TYR A 223 -8.25 -21.03 1.90
C TYR A 223 -7.14 -21.97 1.45
N ARG A 224 -6.60 -21.74 0.25
CA ARG A 224 -5.41 -22.46 -0.23
C ARG A 224 -4.16 -21.68 0.18
N GLN A 225 -3.60 -22.05 1.34
CA GLN A 225 -2.39 -21.43 1.88
C GLN A 225 -1.23 -21.43 0.86
N GLY A 226 -0.56 -20.30 0.72
CA GLY A 226 0.53 -20.06 -0.23
C GLY A 226 0.10 -19.99 -1.69
N TYR A 227 -1.21 -19.98 -1.96
CA TYR A 227 -1.77 -19.94 -3.31
C TYR A 227 -2.82 -18.82 -3.46
N ASP A 228 -3.76 -18.75 -2.54
CA ASP A 228 -4.76 -17.68 -2.47
C ASP A 228 -4.30 -16.53 -1.56
N VAL A 229 -4.89 -15.35 -1.76
CA VAL A 229 -4.56 -14.15 -0.99
C VAL A 229 -5.78 -13.72 -0.17
N SER A 230 -5.70 -13.77 1.16
CA SER A 230 -6.75 -13.15 1.98
C SER A 230 -6.61 -11.62 1.92
N ILE A 231 -7.69 -10.91 1.59
CA ILE A 231 -7.74 -9.44 1.45
C ILE A 231 -8.81 -8.85 2.38
N PRO A 232 -8.75 -7.56 2.74
CA PRO A 232 -9.81 -6.95 3.54
C PRO A 232 -11.09 -6.78 2.73
N VAL A 233 -12.24 -6.82 3.42
CA VAL A 233 -13.52 -6.44 2.84
C VAL A 233 -13.64 -4.92 2.88
N TYR A 234 -13.89 -4.31 1.72
CA TYR A 234 -14.07 -2.87 1.59
C TYR A 234 -15.31 -2.39 2.36
N SER A 235 -15.20 -1.20 2.96
CA SER A 235 -16.28 -0.56 3.68
C SER A 235 -16.69 0.76 3.03
N PRO A 236 -17.86 0.81 2.36
CA PRO A 236 -18.39 2.08 1.85
C PRO A 236 -18.82 3.03 2.97
N LEU A 237 -19.05 2.51 4.18
CA LEU A 237 -19.47 3.33 5.32
C LEU A 237 -18.32 4.17 5.87
N SER A 238 -17.09 3.66 5.74
CA SER A 238 -15.87 4.27 6.26
C SER A 238 -15.06 5.02 5.20
N ALA A 239 -15.10 4.59 3.95
CA ALA A 239 -14.38 5.23 2.86
C ALA A 239 -14.86 6.67 2.55
N GLU A 240 -16.14 6.95 2.82
CA GLU A 240 -16.73 8.28 2.61
C GLU A 240 -16.74 9.14 3.88
N VAL A 241 -16.14 8.66 4.97
CA VAL A 241 -16.14 9.35 6.26
C VAL A 241 -14.72 9.67 6.67
N ASP A 242 -14.41 10.96 6.66
CA ASP A 242 -13.24 11.47 7.35
C ASP A 242 -13.51 11.41 8.86
N LEU A 243 -12.90 10.42 9.50
CA LEU A 243 -12.98 10.27 10.94
C LEU A 243 -12.34 11.50 11.60
N PRO A 244 -13.05 12.18 12.52
CA PRO A 244 -12.47 13.32 13.21
C PRO A 244 -11.26 12.87 14.02
N GLU A 245 -10.30 13.78 14.19
CA GLU A 245 -9.19 13.55 15.10
C GLU A 245 -9.72 13.28 16.52
N ARG A 246 -9.51 12.05 17.02
CA ARG A 246 -9.96 11.65 18.35
C ARG A 246 -9.22 12.49 19.38
N GLN A 247 -9.97 13.17 20.25
CA GLN A 247 -9.41 13.85 21.40
C GLN A 247 -8.70 12.82 22.30
N PRO A 248 -7.41 13.02 22.63
CA PRO A 248 -6.67 12.14 23.52
C PRO A 248 -7.34 11.99 24.88
N GLY A 249 -6.77 11.13 25.72
CA GLY A 249 -7.45 10.72 26.94
C GLY A 249 -8.19 9.40 26.76
N PRO A 250 -8.72 8.87 27.86
CA PRO A 250 -9.23 7.51 27.91
C PRO A 250 -10.43 7.35 26.98
N ARG A 251 -10.50 6.19 26.34
CA ARG A 251 -11.67 5.77 25.57
C ARG A 251 -12.83 5.56 26.54
N ARG A 252 -13.99 6.14 26.24
CA ARG A 252 -15.17 6.11 27.11
C ARG A 252 -15.62 4.68 27.41
N TYR A 253 -15.53 3.82 26.40
CA TYR A 253 -15.91 2.42 26.49
C TYR A 253 -14.66 1.53 26.50
N PHE A 254 -14.76 0.43 27.24
CA PHE A 254 -13.73 -0.59 27.25
C PHE A 254 -13.93 -1.54 26.06
N ILE A 255 -15.17 -2.02 25.87
CA ILE A 255 -15.56 -2.94 24.79
C ILE A 255 -16.75 -2.34 24.04
N LEU A 256 -16.77 -2.46 22.72
CA LEU A 256 -17.89 -2.03 21.89
C LEU A 256 -18.22 -3.09 20.85
N SER A 257 -19.52 -3.42 20.72
CA SER A 257 -20.06 -4.24 19.63
C SER A 257 -20.99 -3.38 18.76
N SER A 258 -20.72 -3.32 17.46
CA SER A 258 -21.39 -2.41 16.50
C SER A 258 -22.13 -3.13 15.36
N GLN A 259 -22.04 -4.45 15.29
CA GLN A 259 -22.66 -5.27 14.25
C GLN A 259 -24.18 -5.33 14.45
N THR A 260 -24.95 -5.16 13.37
CA THR A 260 -26.42 -5.03 13.41
C THR A 260 -27.18 -6.31 13.12
N ALA A 261 -26.48 -7.41 12.81
CA ALA A 261 -27.07 -8.68 12.40
C ALA A 261 -26.37 -9.83 13.13
N ILE A 262 -26.25 -9.68 14.45
CA ILE A 262 -25.61 -10.66 15.32
C ILE A 262 -26.57 -11.83 15.53
N HIS A 263 -26.05 -13.07 15.44
CA HIS A 263 -26.84 -14.27 15.72
C HIS A 263 -27.38 -14.24 17.16
N ARG A 264 -28.58 -14.79 17.37
CA ARG A 264 -29.30 -14.72 18.65
C ARG A 264 -28.46 -15.20 19.84
N GLU A 265 -27.67 -16.25 19.67
CA GLU A 265 -26.84 -16.81 20.74
C GLU A 265 -25.74 -15.85 21.21
N TYR A 266 -24.95 -15.28 20.28
CA TYR A 266 -23.96 -14.26 20.66
C TYR A 266 -24.63 -13.01 21.24
N ARG A 267 -25.83 -12.67 20.75
CA ARG A 267 -26.57 -11.51 21.25
C ARG A 267 -26.94 -11.67 22.72
N VAL A 268 -27.51 -12.83 23.09
CA VAL A 268 -27.86 -13.15 24.49
C VAL A 268 -26.62 -13.08 25.38
N GLU A 269 -25.50 -13.61 24.92
CA GLU A 269 -24.26 -13.61 25.69
C GLU A 269 -23.65 -12.21 25.85
N LEU A 270 -23.67 -11.39 24.79
CA LEU A 270 -23.25 -9.99 24.86
C LEU A 270 -24.14 -9.15 25.79
N GLU A 271 -25.44 -9.43 25.83
CA GLU A 271 -26.38 -8.78 26.76
C GLU A 271 -26.07 -9.17 28.21
N ARG A 272 -25.77 -10.44 28.49
CA ARG A 272 -25.31 -10.90 29.80
C ARG A 272 -24.03 -10.19 30.24
N LEU A 273 -23.03 -10.12 29.35
CA LEU A 273 -21.78 -9.39 29.63
C LEU A 273 -22.00 -7.90 29.85
N LYS A 274 -22.96 -7.28 29.15
CA LYS A 274 -23.34 -5.88 29.35
C LYS A 274 -23.97 -5.68 30.74
N GLU A 275 -24.83 -6.59 31.18
CA GLU A 275 -25.45 -6.54 32.51
C GLU A 275 -24.42 -6.67 33.63
N GLU A 276 -23.46 -7.59 33.48
CA GLU A 276 -22.39 -7.83 34.45
C GLU A 276 -21.37 -6.69 34.53
N ASN A 277 -21.05 -6.05 33.41
CA ASN A 277 -19.93 -5.09 33.30
C ASN A 277 -20.37 -3.62 33.13
N GLY A 278 -21.69 -3.36 33.15
CA GLY A 278 -22.27 -2.02 33.15
C GLY A 278 -21.77 -1.16 31.98
N GLU A 279 -21.41 0.10 32.26
CA GLU A 279 -21.02 1.10 31.25
C GLU A 279 -19.69 0.80 30.53
N ALA A 280 -18.90 -0.17 30.98
CA ALA A 280 -17.66 -0.54 30.32
C ALA A 280 -17.88 -1.18 28.93
N LEU A 281 -19.03 -1.83 28.71
CA LEU A 281 -19.38 -2.45 27.44
C LEU A 281 -20.49 -1.63 26.75
N LEU A 282 -20.35 -1.33 25.46
CA LEU A 282 -21.41 -0.73 24.65
C LEU A 282 -21.88 -1.72 23.59
N LEU A 283 -23.18 -2.04 23.61
CA LEU A 283 -23.79 -2.93 22.64
C LEU A 283 -24.73 -2.13 21.74
N LEU A 284 -24.35 -1.96 20.48
CA LEU A 284 -25.14 -1.21 19.52
C LEU A 284 -25.82 -2.13 18.50
N ASP A 285 -26.96 -1.70 17.99
CA ASP A 285 -27.73 -2.41 16.97
C ASP A 285 -28.27 -1.46 15.89
N LYS A 286 -29.02 -1.98 14.91
CA LYS A 286 -29.78 -1.17 13.96
C LYS A 286 -30.83 -0.34 14.67
N CYS A 287 -31.00 0.90 14.22
CA CYS A 287 -32.05 1.78 14.72
C CYS A 287 -33.42 1.41 14.13
N SER A 288 -34.41 1.10 14.97
CA SER A 288 -35.76 0.69 14.54
C SER A 288 -36.63 1.84 13.98
N ASN A 289 -36.36 3.08 14.40
CA ASN A 289 -37.26 4.23 14.17
C ASN A 289 -36.74 5.23 13.12
N LEU A 290 -35.70 4.87 12.36
CA LEU A 290 -35.14 5.74 11.31
C LEU A 290 -35.63 5.28 9.93
N SER A 291 -36.10 6.22 9.11
CA SER A 291 -36.49 5.95 7.72
C SER A 291 -35.33 5.29 6.95
N GLN A 292 -35.65 4.32 6.08
CA GLN A 292 -34.66 3.57 5.32
C GLN A 292 -33.98 4.51 4.31
N GLY A 293 -32.69 4.79 4.53
CA GLY A 293 -31.84 5.62 3.66
C GLY A 293 -30.38 5.53 4.08
N LEU A 294 -29.45 6.03 3.25
CA LEU A 294 -27.99 5.91 3.46
C LEU A 294 -27.54 6.48 4.83
N ALA A 295 -28.14 7.60 5.24
CA ALA A 295 -27.90 8.19 6.56
C ALA A 295 -28.28 7.25 7.72
N SER A 296 -29.32 6.42 7.56
CA SER A 296 -29.76 5.42 8.56
C SER A 296 -28.79 4.25 8.67
N VAL A 297 -28.12 3.87 7.57
CA VAL A 297 -27.10 2.78 7.56
C VAL A 297 -25.86 3.15 8.38
N ARG A 298 -25.56 4.45 8.51
CA ARG A 298 -24.48 4.99 9.38
C ARG A 298 -24.92 5.26 10.81
N LYS A 299 -26.15 4.93 11.20
CA LYS A 299 -26.60 5.06 12.59
C LYS A 299 -26.60 3.70 13.28
N ARG A 300 -26.28 3.73 14.56
CA ARG A 300 -26.34 2.59 15.47
C ARG A 300 -27.08 3.02 16.72
N CYS A 301 -27.85 2.12 17.32
CA CYS A 301 -28.72 2.46 18.43
C CYS A 301 -28.57 1.52 19.62
N TYR A 302 -28.73 2.06 20.82
CA TYR A 302 -28.89 1.31 22.05
C TYR A 302 -29.91 2.00 22.96
N LYS A 303 -30.98 1.28 23.35
CA LYS A 303 -32.06 1.79 24.21
C LYS A 303 -32.59 3.19 23.80
N GLY A 304 -32.77 3.41 22.50
CA GLY A 304 -33.27 4.67 21.94
C GLY A 304 -32.23 5.78 21.76
N GLN A 305 -31.00 5.61 22.25
CA GLN A 305 -29.88 6.52 21.94
C GLN A 305 -29.28 6.18 20.59
N VAL A 306 -28.97 7.21 19.80
CA VAL A 306 -28.41 7.09 18.45
C VAL A 306 -26.94 7.48 18.46
N TYR A 307 -26.12 6.69 17.77
CA TYR A 307 -24.67 6.87 17.63
C TYR A 307 -24.28 6.87 16.16
N ASP A 308 -23.25 7.65 15.84
CA ASP A 308 -22.69 7.77 14.50
C ASP A 308 -21.63 6.70 14.26
N TYR A 309 -21.78 5.96 13.16
CA TYR A 309 -20.85 4.93 12.71
C TYR A 309 -20.17 5.38 11.41
N PRO A 310 -18.84 5.22 11.27
CA PRO A 310 -17.91 4.51 12.18
C PRO A 310 -17.35 5.34 13.37
N GLN A 311 -17.75 6.60 13.55
CA GLN A 311 -17.15 7.52 14.54
C GLN A 311 -17.15 6.98 15.97
N ILE A 312 -18.24 6.34 16.41
CA ILE A 312 -18.37 5.76 17.76
C ILE A 312 -17.31 4.71 18.07
N LEU A 313 -16.74 4.06 17.06
CA LEU A 313 -15.65 3.09 17.24
C LEU A 313 -14.40 3.75 17.85
N GLN A 314 -14.19 5.04 17.60
CA GLN A 314 -13.10 5.79 18.21
C GLN A 314 -13.25 5.89 19.73
N GLU A 315 -14.44 5.71 20.30
CA GLU A 315 -14.70 5.83 21.73
C GLU A 315 -14.50 4.55 22.54
N SER A 316 -14.12 3.45 21.90
CA SER A 316 -13.90 2.16 22.58
C SER A 316 -12.48 1.65 22.46
N SER A 317 -11.91 1.08 23.53
CA SER A 317 -10.55 0.49 23.51
C SER A 317 -10.49 -0.76 22.63
N PHE A 318 -11.49 -1.62 22.81
CA PHE A 318 -11.68 -2.86 22.06
C PHE A 318 -12.98 -2.82 21.29
N CYS A 319 -12.97 -3.31 20.05
CA CYS A 319 -14.17 -3.40 19.21
C CYS A 319 -14.32 -4.82 18.73
N VAL A 320 -15.46 -5.42 19.04
CA VAL A 320 -15.73 -6.82 18.76
C VAL A 320 -16.08 -7.00 17.28
N VAL A 321 -15.43 -7.97 16.65
CA VAL A 321 -15.71 -8.45 15.29
C VAL A 321 -16.13 -9.91 15.41
N LEU A 322 -17.43 -10.12 15.61
CA LEU A 322 -18.07 -11.43 15.72
C LEU A 322 -18.29 -12.07 14.35
N ARG A 323 -18.39 -13.39 14.34
CA ARG A 323 -18.89 -14.18 13.22
C ARG A 323 -20.24 -13.63 12.73
N GLY A 324 -20.27 -13.27 11.45
CA GLY A 324 -21.50 -12.93 10.72
C GLY A 324 -21.91 -14.05 9.77
N ALA A 325 -22.98 -13.82 9.00
CA ALA A 325 -23.38 -14.73 7.92
C ALA A 325 -22.26 -14.92 6.89
N ARG A 326 -21.51 -13.85 6.60
CA ARG A 326 -20.20 -13.90 5.93
C ARG A 326 -19.10 -13.78 6.97
N LEU A 327 -18.05 -14.60 6.84
CA LEU A 327 -16.88 -14.51 7.72
C LEU A 327 -16.16 -13.17 7.57
N GLY A 328 -15.86 -12.80 6.33
CA GLY A 328 -15.28 -11.50 5.98
C GLY A 328 -16.30 -10.38 6.09
N GLN A 329 -16.00 -9.35 6.87
CA GLN A 329 -16.90 -8.22 7.12
C GLN A 329 -16.13 -6.89 7.10
N ALA A 330 -16.80 -5.86 6.57
CA ALA A 330 -16.29 -4.48 6.55
C ALA A 330 -15.96 -3.93 7.95
N THR A 331 -16.62 -4.43 8.99
CA THR A 331 -16.40 -4.04 10.40
C THR A 331 -14.94 -4.13 10.81
N LEU A 332 -14.18 -5.12 10.32
CA LEU A 332 -12.75 -5.23 10.64
C LEU A 332 -11.97 -4.00 10.13
N SER A 333 -12.21 -3.60 8.89
CA SER A 333 -11.60 -2.41 8.27
C SER A 333 -12.00 -1.13 9.02
N ASP A 334 -13.28 -1.02 9.41
CA ASP A 334 -13.82 0.14 10.13
C ASP A 334 -13.18 0.31 11.52
N VAL A 335 -13.01 -0.81 12.23
CA VAL A 335 -12.37 -0.85 13.56
C VAL A 335 -10.91 -0.43 13.50
N LEU A 336 -10.18 -0.93 12.50
CA LEU A 336 -8.78 -0.57 12.28
C LEU A 336 -8.63 0.92 11.94
N GLN A 337 -9.46 1.45 11.05
CA GLN A 337 -9.44 2.87 10.68
C GLN A 337 -9.74 3.78 11.88
N ALA A 338 -10.64 3.36 12.79
CA ALA A 338 -10.96 4.09 14.01
C ALA A 338 -9.90 3.95 15.14
N GLY A 339 -8.83 3.19 14.91
CA GLY A 339 -7.78 2.92 15.88
C GLY A 339 -8.28 2.15 17.12
N CYS A 340 -9.40 1.47 17.01
CA CYS A 340 -9.93 0.59 18.04
C CYS A 340 -9.27 -0.79 17.88
N VAL A 341 -8.89 -1.47 18.98
CA VAL A 341 -8.25 -2.79 18.86
C VAL A 341 -9.32 -3.83 18.48
N PRO A 342 -9.24 -4.48 17.31
CA PRO A 342 -10.19 -5.50 16.92
C PRO A 342 -10.07 -6.73 17.83
N VAL A 343 -11.20 -7.15 18.38
CA VAL A 343 -11.38 -8.42 19.09
C VAL A 343 -12.11 -9.36 18.15
N ILE A 344 -11.37 -10.25 17.52
CA ILE A 344 -11.88 -11.13 16.47
C ILE A 344 -12.39 -12.41 17.12
N MET A 345 -13.66 -12.69 16.87
CA MET A 345 -14.41 -13.83 17.39
C MET A 345 -15.17 -14.48 16.23
N ALA A 346 -14.41 -15.04 15.31
CA ALA A 346 -14.89 -15.75 14.14
C ALA A 346 -13.94 -16.91 13.87
N ASP A 347 -14.30 -18.08 14.40
CA ASP A 347 -13.53 -19.29 14.27
C ASP A 347 -13.39 -19.65 12.79
N SER A 348 -12.24 -20.21 12.42
CA SER A 348 -11.84 -20.53 11.04
C SER A 348 -11.63 -19.34 10.09
N TYR A 349 -11.90 -18.09 10.48
CA TYR A 349 -11.71 -16.94 9.59
C TYR A 349 -10.22 -16.68 9.32
N ILE A 350 -9.86 -16.58 8.04
CA ILE A 350 -8.50 -16.24 7.61
C ILE A 350 -8.38 -14.72 7.45
N LEU A 351 -7.66 -14.09 8.37
CA LEU A 351 -7.50 -12.64 8.39
C LEU A 351 -6.74 -12.10 7.16
N PRO A 352 -7.03 -10.85 6.75
CA PRO A 352 -6.39 -10.24 5.59
C PRO A 352 -4.86 -10.27 5.66
N PHE A 353 -4.22 -10.71 4.58
CA PHE A 353 -2.78 -10.83 4.44
C PHE A 353 -2.09 -11.57 5.58
N SER A 354 -2.76 -12.55 6.21
CA SER A 354 -2.24 -13.29 7.38
C SER A 354 -0.93 -14.04 7.15
N GLU A 355 -0.54 -14.28 5.90
CA GLU A 355 0.78 -14.86 5.57
C GLU A 355 1.94 -13.86 5.71
N VAL A 356 1.63 -12.55 5.71
CA VAL A 356 2.61 -11.45 5.79
C VAL A 356 2.42 -10.64 7.07
N LEU A 357 1.18 -10.48 7.55
CA LEU A 357 0.82 -9.73 8.73
C LEU A 357 0.66 -10.63 9.95
N ASP A 358 1.46 -10.35 10.99
CA ASP A 358 1.30 -10.96 12.31
C ASP A 358 0.15 -10.28 13.09
N TRP A 359 -1.06 -10.80 12.93
CA TRP A 359 -2.27 -10.25 13.53
C TRP A 359 -2.26 -10.21 15.06
N LYS A 360 -1.40 -10.99 15.74
CA LYS A 360 -1.22 -10.93 17.21
C LYS A 360 -0.70 -9.57 17.67
N ARG A 361 -0.14 -8.76 16.77
CA ARG A 361 0.44 -7.45 17.04
C ARG A 361 -0.54 -6.29 16.89
N ALA A 362 -1.73 -6.54 16.35
CA ALA A 362 -2.72 -5.52 16.02
C ALA A 362 -4.14 -5.89 16.48
N SER A 363 -4.37 -7.12 16.95
CA SER A 363 -5.68 -7.63 17.29
C SER A 363 -5.62 -8.63 18.44
N VAL A 364 -6.77 -8.91 19.04
CA VAL A 364 -6.95 -10.00 19.99
C VAL A 364 -7.90 -11.01 19.34
N VAL A 365 -7.44 -12.25 19.15
CA VAL A 365 -8.29 -13.32 18.62
C VAL A 365 -8.76 -14.16 19.81
N ILE A 366 -10.07 -14.28 19.99
CA ILE A 366 -10.69 -15.06 21.06
C ILE A 366 -11.61 -16.11 20.41
N PRO A 367 -11.47 -17.41 20.77
CA PRO A 367 -12.40 -18.44 20.29
C PRO A 367 -13.84 -18.10 20.61
N GLU A 368 -14.77 -18.42 19.72
CA GLU A 368 -16.19 -18.09 19.88
C GLU A 368 -16.79 -18.67 21.18
N GLU A 369 -16.37 -19.88 21.55
CA GLU A 369 -16.76 -20.56 22.80
C GLU A 369 -16.38 -19.78 24.07
N LYS A 370 -15.37 -18.91 24.00
CA LYS A 370 -14.87 -18.10 25.13
C LYS A 370 -15.50 -16.71 25.18
N LEU A 371 -16.57 -16.47 24.42
CA LEU A 371 -17.33 -15.23 24.52
C LEU A 371 -17.73 -14.87 25.97
N PRO A 372 -18.20 -15.81 26.81
CA PRO A 372 -18.45 -15.58 28.25
C PRO A 372 -17.27 -14.99 29.04
N GLU A 373 -16.04 -15.31 28.66
CA GLU A 373 -14.82 -14.90 29.36
C GLU A 373 -14.16 -13.67 28.74
N MET A 374 -14.74 -13.12 27.65
CA MET A 374 -14.15 -12.04 26.84
C MET A 374 -13.70 -10.87 27.70
N TYR A 375 -14.57 -10.39 28.60
CA TYR A 375 -14.25 -9.24 29.44
C TYR A 375 -13.02 -9.50 30.32
N THR A 376 -12.96 -10.66 30.97
CA THR A 376 -11.84 -11.08 31.83
C THR A 376 -10.55 -11.22 31.04
N ILE A 377 -10.62 -11.82 29.85
CA ILE A 377 -9.48 -11.96 28.94
C ILE A 377 -8.93 -10.60 28.55
N LEU A 378 -9.78 -9.69 28.06
CA LEU A 378 -9.35 -8.36 27.61
C LEU A 378 -8.82 -7.51 28.76
N LYS A 379 -9.39 -7.63 29.97
CA LYS A 379 -8.91 -6.95 31.17
C LYS A 379 -7.54 -7.43 31.63
N SER A 380 -7.15 -8.67 31.31
CA SER A 380 -5.81 -9.19 31.62
C SER A 380 -4.70 -8.61 30.72
N ILE A 381 -5.05 -7.95 29.61
CA ILE A 381 -4.08 -7.37 28.68
C ILE A 381 -3.53 -6.06 29.26
N PRO A 382 -2.20 -5.91 29.42
CA PRO A 382 -1.61 -4.69 29.94
C PRO A 382 -1.91 -3.47 29.05
N HIS A 383 -2.19 -2.31 29.67
CA HIS A 383 -2.49 -1.06 28.95
C HIS A 383 -1.43 -0.70 27.90
N ARG A 384 -0.14 -0.92 28.22
CA ARG A 384 0.97 -0.69 27.29
C ARG A 384 0.81 -1.49 25.99
N GLN A 385 0.41 -2.75 26.10
CA GLN A 385 0.22 -3.61 24.93
C GLN A 385 -0.96 -3.12 24.08
N VAL A 386 -2.03 -2.63 24.72
CA VAL A 386 -3.17 -2.00 24.02
C VAL A 386 -2.73 -0.75 23.26
N GLU A 387 -1.93 0.12 23.87
CA GLU A 387 -1.39 1.30 23.17
C GLU A 387 -0.45 0.92 22.03
N GLU A 388 0.38 -0.12 22.19
CA GLU A 388 1.24 -0.63 21.12
C GLU A 388 0.42 -1.20 19.94
N MET A 389 -0.72 -1.84 20.22
CA MET A 389 -1.67 -2.27 19.18
C MET A 389 -2.31 -1.08 18.47
N GLN A 390 -2.62 0.00 19.19
CA GLN A 390 -3.26 1.22 18.65
C GLN A 390 -2.31 2.17 17.90
N ARG A 391 -1.00 2.14 18.17
CA ARG A 391 0.01 3.10 17.63
C ARG A 391 0.86 2.51 16.49
N GLN A 392 0.25 1.81 15.53
CA GLN A 392 0.95 1.21 14.38
C GLN A 392 1.60 2.25 13.43
N VAL A 393 1.33 3.55 13.56
CA VAL A 393 1.89 4.61 12.67
C VAL A 393 3.42 4.58 12.56
N TRP A 394 4.18 4.30 13.64
CA TRP A 394 5.63 4.08 13.50
C TRP A 394 5.95 2.76 12.78
N ARG A 395 5.15 1.71 12.99
CA ARG A 395 5.28 0.41 12.31
C ARG A 395 4.93 0.48 10.82
N GLU A 396 4.26 1.54 10.37
CA GLU A 396 4.01 1.80 8.94
C GLU A 396 5.24 2.39 8.22
N PHE A 397 6.16 3.02 8.95
CA PHE A 397 7.39 3.61 8.40
C PHE A 397 8.67 3.09 9.11
N PRO A 398 8.86 1.77 9.26
CA PRO A 398 9.98 1.22 10.04
C PRO A 398 11.35 1.47 9.38
N ASP A 399 11.36 1.77 8.08
CA ASP A 399 12.56 2.12 7.32
C ASP A 399 12.92 3.61 7.41
N ARG A 400 12.13 4.44 8.11
CA ARG A 400 12.37 5.89 8.24
C ARG A 400 12.68 6.27 9.68
N LEU A 401 13.29 7.45 9.84
CA LEU A 401 13.50 8.06 11.14
C LEU A 401 12.28 8.93 11.46
N VAL A 402 11.56 8.60 12.54
CA VAL A 402 10.29 9.21 12.93
C VAL A 402 10.45 9.89 14.28
N GLY A 403 10.26 11.21 14.39
CA GLY A 403 10.54 11.89 15.66
C GLY A 403 10.25 13.38 15.66
N TYR A 404 10.58 14.03 16.77
CA TYR A 404 10.01 15.34 17.09
C TYR A 404 10.84 16.55 16.62
N PRO A 405 12.15 16.64 16.89
CA PRO A 405 12.92 17.83 16.59
C PRO A 405 13.31 17.82 15.10
N GLY A 406 12.52 18.47 14.27
CA GLY A 406 12.82 18.64 12.84
C GLY A 406 13.90 19.70 12.60
N ARG A 407 14.76 19.47 11.62
CA ARG A 407 15.82 20.38 11.14
C ARG A 407 15.93 20.38 9.63
N LEU A 408 16.56 21.40 9.09
CA LEU A 408 16.67 21.61 7.65
C LEU A 408 18.15 21.78 7.23
N HIS A 409 18.48 21.27 6.05
CA HIS A 409 19.69 21.65 5.33
C HIS A 409 19.27 22.57 4.19
N LEU A 410 20.00 23.67 4.00
CA LEU A 410 19.77 24.65 2.95
C LEU A 410 21.02 24.83 2.11
N TRP A 411 20.87 25.15 0.83
CA TRP A 411 22.01 25.55 0.01
C TRP A 411 22.21 27.07 0.13
N ASP A 412 23.40 27.47 0.57
CA ASP A 412 23.81 28.87 0.57
C ASP A 412 24.44 29.21 -0.80
N HIS A 413 23.73 30.00 -1.59
CA HIS A 413 24.16 30.41 -2.92
C HIS A 413 25.33 31.42 -2.90
N GLU A 414 25.50 32.18 -1.83
CA GLU A 414 26.58 33.17 -1.71
C GLU A 414 27.90 32.48 -1.35
N MET A 415 27.85 31.52 -0.44
CA MET A 415 29.03 30.77 0.02
C MET A 415 29.32 29.50 -0.80
N GLY A 416 28.36 29.04 -1.60
CA GLY A 416 28.47 27.80 -2.38
C GLY A 416 28.60 26.56 -1.48
N LYS A 417 27.91 26.55 -0.33
CA LYS A 417 28.01 25.50 0.69
C LYS A 417 26.64 25.17 1.28
N TRP A 418 26.52 23.97 1.85
CA TRP A 418 25.34 23.62 2.63
C TRP A 418 25.35 24.28 4.01
N LYS A 419 24.19 24.72 4.47
CA LYS A 419 23.97 25.35 5.76
C LYS A 419 23.01 24.51 6.60
N TYR A 420 23.31 24.34 7.88
CA TYR A 420 22.39 23.78 8.85
C TYR A 420 21.42 24.87 9.33
N GLU A 421 20.12 24.58 9.26
CA GLU A 421 19.08 25.50 9.72
C GLU A 421 18.25 24.87 10.85
N SER A 422 18.13 25.64 11.93
CA SER A 422 17.42 25.25 13.15
C SER A 422 16.10 25.99 13.32
N GLU A 423 15.85 27.02 12.51
CA GLU A 423 14.59 27.74 12.48
C GLU A 423 13.41 26.85 12.06
N TRP A 424 12.23 27.24 12.55
CA TRP A 424 10.98 26.53 12.28
C TRP A 424 10.47 26.88 10.90
N THR A 425 10.94 26.17 9.88
CA THR A 425 10.40 26.24 8.53
C THR A 425 9.31 25.19 8.31
N ASN A 426 8.52 25.35 7.24
CA ASN A 426 7.53 24.35 6.80
C ASN A 426 8.19 23.09 6.21
N GLU A 427 9.49 23.14 5.99
CA GLU A 427 10.30 22.10 5.38
C GLU A 427 11.13 21.38 6.44
N VAL A 428 11.31 20.07 6.28
CA VAL A 428 12.17 19.27 7.13
C VAL A 428 12.97 18.30 6.27
N SER A 429 14.21 18.06 6.66
CA SER A 429 15.07 17.06 6.01
C SER A 429 15.79 16.16 6.99
N MET A 430 15.78 16.52 8.27
CA MET A 430 16.40 15.77 9.35
C MET A 430 15.48 15.76 10.57
N VAL A 431 15.52 14.68 11.34
CA VAL A 431 14.92 14.59 12.67
C VAL A 431 15.99 14.18 13.66
N LEU A 432 16.14 14.95 14.75
CA LEU A 432 17.23 14.70 15.71
C LEU A 432 16.98 13.42 16.51
N THR A 433 18.02 12.59 16.63
CA THR A 433 17.97 11.26 17.27
C THR A 433 17.69 11.33 18.77
N GLY A 434 17.96 12.47 19.43
CA GLY A 434 17.66 12.67 20.85
C GLY A 434 16.17 12.55 21.21
N ALA A 435 15.26 12.64 20.24
CA ALA A 435 13.85 12.35 20.42
C ALA A 435 13.23 11.77 19.14
N ALA A 436 13.70 10.58 18.73
CA ALA A 436 13.21 9.87 17.56
C ALA A 436 13.15 8.35 17.75
N PHE A 437 12.29 7.72 16.95
CA PHE A 437 12.18 6.28 16.76
C PHE A 437 12.74 5.90 15.39
N TYR A 438 13.58 4.87 15.35
CA TYR A 438 14.11 4.28 14.12
C TYR A 438 14.42 2.80 14.36
N HIS A 439 14.49 2.01 13.29
CA HIS A 439 14.74 0.58 13.42
C HIS A 439 16.18 0.28 13.90
N LYS A 440 16.34 -0.67 14.83
CA LYS A 440 17.64 -1.05 15.45
C LYS A 440 18.74 -1.38 14.44
N TYR A 441 18.36 -1.78 13.22
CA TYR A 441 19.27 -2.03 12.10
C TYR A 441 20.15 -0.81 11.78
N PHE A 442 19.62 0.41 11.86
CA PHE A 442 20.40 1.61 11.56
C PHE A 442 21.48 1.87 12.62
N ASN A 443 21.30 1.45 13.88
CA ASN A 443 22.38 1.48 14.88
C ASN A 443 23.51 0.51 14.54
N TYR A 444 23.18 -0.69 14.06
CA TYR A 444 24.18 -1.63 13.58
C TYR A 444 24.97 -1.02 12.40
N LEU A 445 24.28 -0.45 11.42
CA LEU A 445 24.94 0.19 10.28
C LEU A 445 25.77 1.41 10.68
N TYR A 446 25.28 2.24 11.60
CA TYR A 446 26.03 3.37 12.12
C TYR A 446 27.35 2.91 12.78
N THR A 447 27.28 1.82 13.54
CA THR A 447 28.43 1.31 14.30
C THR A 447 29.48 0.65 13.40
N TYR A 448 29.03 -0.16 12.42
CA TYR A 448 29.88 -1.10 11.68
C TYR A 448 30.03 -0.81 10.18
N LYS A 449 29.17 0.03 9.60
CA LYS A 449 29.13 0.31 8.15
C LYS A 449 29.27 1.78 7.78
N MET A 450 29.14 2.69 8.74
CA MET A 450 29.39 4.12 8.53
C MET A 450 30.85 4.34 8.06
N PRO A 451 31.10 5.19 7.05
CA PRO A 451 32.46 5.56 6.67
C PRO A 451 33.27 6.04 7.89
N GLY A 452 34.48 5.50 8.05
CA GLY A 452 35.34 5.80 9.18
C GLY A 452 35.60 7.30 9.35
N ASP A 453 35.72 8.03 8.23
CA ASP A 453 35.89 9.49 8.23
C ASP A 453 34.74 10.24 8.91
N ILE A 454 33.49 9.77 8.75
CA ILE A 454 32.32 10.38 9.39
C ILE A 454 32.30 10.05 10.87
N LYS A 455 32.55 8.79 11.23
CA LYS A 455 32.57 8.36 12.63
C LYS A 455 33.68 9.07 13.42
N ASN A 456 34.89 9.11 12.86
CA ASN A 456 36.03 9.81 13.46
C ASN A 456 35.75 11.31 13.60
N TRP A 457 35.07 11.92 12.63
CA TRP A 457 34.66 13.33 12.73
C TRP A 457 33.69 13.54 13.89
N VAL A 458 32.64 12.72 14.00
CA VAL A 458 31.65 12.79 15.10
C VAL A 458 32.33 12.59 16.45
N ASP A 459 33.21 11.59 16.58
CA ASP A 459 33.93 11.29 17.84
C ASP A 459 34.90 12.43 18.22
N ALA A 460 35.58 13.05 17.24
CA ALA A 460 36.53 14.13 17.49
C ALA A 460 35.88 15.46 17.86
N HIS A 461 34.70 15.76 17.30
CA HIS A 461 33.98 17.02 17.53
C HIS A 461 32.88 16.89 18.59
N MET A 462 32.55 15.67 19.03
CA MET A 462 31.48 15.39 20.00
C MET A 462 30.14 16.04 19.60
N ASN A 463 29.85 16.06 18.30
CA ASN A 463 28.68 16.70 17.69
C ASN A 463 28.29 15.95 16.40
N CYS A 464 27.09 16.22 15.88
CA CYS A 464 26.61 15.76 14.56
C CYS A 464 26.33 14.26 14.41
N GLU A 465 26.18 13.50 15.50
CA GLU A 465 25.77 12.10 15.46
C GLU A 465 24.35 11.93 14.88
N ASP A 466 23.47 12.89 15.19
CA ASP A 466 22.11 13.00 14.68
C ASP A 466 22.09 13.26 13.16
N ILE A 467 22.92 14.18 12.68
CA ILE A 467 23.10 14.47 11.25
C ILE A 467 23.65 13.23 10.54
N ALA A 468 24.68 12.59 11.09
CA ALA A 468 25.27 11.38 10.52
C ALA A 468 24.23 10.25 10.42
N MET A 469 23.38 10.06 11.44
CA MET A 469 22.29 9.08 11.39
C MET A 469 21.26 9.41 10.30
N ASN A 470 20.87 10.68 10.15
CA ASN A 470 19.94 11.08 9.08
C ASN A 470 20.55 10.86 7.68
N PHE A 471 21.82 11.19 7.49
CA PHE A 471 22.56 10.89 6.25
C PHE A 471 22.58 9.40 5.95
N LEU A 472 22.91 8.56 6.95
CA LEU A 472 22.93 7.11 6.81
C LEU A 472 21.57 6.56 6.37
N VAL A 473 20.51 6.91 7.11
CA VAL A 473 19.15 6.42 6.83
C VAL A 473 18.67 6.90 5.47
N ALA A 474 18.86 8.18 5.15
CA ALA A 474 18.43 8.76 3.88
C ALA A 474 19.20 8.18 2.68
N ASN A 475 20.50 7.94 2.84
CA ASN A 475 21.34 7.35 1.78
C ASN A 475 20.96 5.89 1.50
N ILE A 476 20.63 5.11 2.54
CA ILE A 476 20.24 3.69 2.38
C ILE A 476 18.83 3.57 1.80
N THR A 477 17.89 4.36 2.31
CA THR A 477 16.46 4.20 1.98
C THR A 477 16.01 5.06 0.82
N GLY A 478 16.75 6.12 0.51
CA GLY A 478 16.31 7.15 -0.43
C GLY A 478 15.06 7.90 0.05
N LYS A 479 14.72 7.87 1.34
CA LYS A 479 13.52 8.49 1.91
C LYS A 479 13.90 9.57 2.93
N ALA A 480 13.07 10.60 3.00
CA ALA A 480 13.18 11.64 4.03
C ALA A 480 12.73 11.12 5.41
N PRO A 481 13.02 11.80 6.53
CA PRO A 481 12.43 11.46 7.82
C PRO A 481 10.92 11.79 7.89
N ILE A 482 10.25 11.36 8.96
CA ILE A 482 8.89 11.79 9.32
C ILE A 482 8.99 12.70 10.55
N LYS A 483 8.64 13.98 10.38
CA LYS A 483 8.53 14.93 11.48
C LYS A 483 7.20 14.76 12.19
N VAL A 484 7.26 14.53 13.49
CA VAL A 484 6.11 14.56 14.39
C VAL A 484 6.16 15.86 15.17
N THR A 485 5.09 16.63 15.29
CA THR A 485 5.18 17.85 16.10
C THR A 485 5.13 17.53 17.60
N PRO A 486 6.05 18.06 18.43
CA PRO A 486 5.98 17.88 19.87
C PRO A 486 4.88 18.75 20.49
N ARG A 487 4.10 18.20 21.42
CA ARG A 487 3.06 18.93 22.16
C ARG A 487 3.59 20.02 23.10
N LYS A 488 4.74 19.76 23.72
CA LYS A 488 5.41 20.71 24.62
C LYS A 488 6.87 20.84 24.18
N LYS A 489 7.44 22.03 24.28
CA LYS A 489 8.90 22.17 24.24
C LYS A 489 9.45 21.31 25.37
N PHE A 490 10.22 20.28 25.02
CA PHE A 490 10.91 19.47 26.00
C PHE A 490 11.97 20.35 26.69
N LYS A 491 11.58 21.01 27.77
CA LYS A 491 12.49 21.75 28.65
C LYS A 491 12.83 20.81 29.79
N CYS A 492 14.07 20.35 29.80
CA CYS A 492 14.61 19.56 30.90
C CYS A 492 14.73 20.48 32.14
N PRO A 493 13.95 20.24 33.22
CA PRO A 493 13.91 21.14 34.38
C PRO A 493 15.21 21.15 35.19
N GLU A 494 15.94 20.04 35.14
CA GLU A 494 17.20 19.80 35.88
C GLU A 494 18.45 20.10 35.02
N CYS A 495 18.26 20.38 33.72
CA CYS A 495 19.35 20.79 32.84
C CYS A 495 19.66 22.26 33.12
N THR A 496 20.47 22.49 34.15
CA THR A 496 21.10 23.78 34.40
C THR A 496 21.84 24.20 33.14
N ALA A 497 21.63 25.44 32.70
CA ALA A 497 22.17 26.02 31.47
C ALA A 497 23.70 26.26 31.52
N ILE A 498 24.42 25.39 32.22
CA ILE A 498 25.83 25.58 32.55
C ILE A 498 26.70 24.77 31.57
N ASP A 499 26.23 23.64 31.01
CA ASP A 499 27.03 22.74 30.15
C ASP A 499 26.26 22.12 28.96
N GLY A 500 25.47 22.91 28.22
CA GLY A 500 24.79 22.44 27.01
C GLY A 500 25.63 22.63 25.74
N LEU A 501 25.89 21.58 24.96
CA LEU A 501 26.61 21.65 23.66
C LEU A 501 26.03 22.69 22.68
N SER A 502 24.71 22.94 22.75
CA SER A 502 24.02 23.93 21.92
C SER A 502 24.16 25.39 22.39
N LEU A 503 24.80 25.62 23.55
CA LEU A 503 25.08 26.97 24.08
C LEU A 503 26.39 27.56 23.53
N ASP A 504 27.22 26.73 22.89
CA ASP A 504 28.40 27.19 22.17
C ASP A 504 27.99 28.03 20.96
N GLN A 505 28.57 29.22 20.83
CA GLN A 505 28.32 30.13 19.69
C GLN A 505 28.75 29.53 18.35
N THR A 506 29.67 28.57 18.37
CA THR A 506 30.18 27.87 17.18
C THR A 506 29.31 26.67 16.77
N HIS A 507 28.40 26.21 17.63
CA HIS A 507 27.62 24.98 17.45
C HIS A 507 26.89 24.89 16.10
N MET A 508 26.29 25.99 15.63
CA MET A 508 25.57 26.02 14.35
C MET A 508 26.51 26.03 13.14
N VAL A 509 27.69 26.61 13.29
CA VAL A 509 28.75 26.63 12.27
C VAL A 509 29.31 25.21 12.12
N GLU A 510 29.65 24.56 13.24
CA GLU A 510 30.12 23.17 13.25
C GLU A 510 29.11 22.22 12.62
N ARG A 511 27.81 22.37 12.91
CA ARG A 511 26.77 21.54 12.28
C ARG A 511 26.65 21.78 10.78
N SER A 512 26.87 23.01 10.31
CA SER A 512 26.95 23.30 8.87
C SER A 512 28.18 22.65 8.24
N GLU A 513 29.32 22.66 8.94
CA GLU A 513 30.54 21.96 8.50
C GLU A 513 30.35 20.45 8.44
N CYS A 514 29.64 19.86 9.40
CA CYS A 514 29.26 18.45 9.39
C CYS A 514 28.46 18.07 8.14
N ILE A 515 27.43 18.86 7.77
CA ILE A 515 26.65 18.59 6.54
C ILE A 515 27.56 18.58 5.31
N ASN A 516 28.45 19.58 5.17
CA ASN A 516 29.36 19.67 4.03
C ASN A 516 30.37 18.52 4.01
N LYS A 517 30.95 18.19 5.17
CA LYS A 517 31.89 17.08 5.31
C LYS A 517 31.22 15.75 4.96
N PHE A 518 30.03 15.49 5.48
CA PHE A 518 29.31 14.24 5.23
C PHE A 518 28.86 14.14 3.78
N ALA A 519 28.36 15.22 3.18
CA ALA A 519 28.03 15.26 1.75
C ALA A 519 29.25 15.00 0.87
N SER A 520 30.42 15.51 1.24
CA SER A 520 31.68 15.21 0.54
C SER A 520 32.09 13.74 0.67
N VAL A 521 31.90 13.11 1.83
CA VAL A 521 32.25 11.70 2.05
C VAL A 521 31.26 10.76 1.35
N PHE A 522 29.96 11.08 1.35
CA PHE A 522 28.94 10.34 0.62
C PHE A 522 28.94 10.64 -0.90
N GLY A 523 29.66 11.67 -1.35
CA GLY A 523 29.76 12.09 -2.75
C GLY A 523 28.50 12.77 -3.33
N THR A 524 27.42 12.84 -2.55
CA THR A 524 26.13 13.46 -2.91
C THR A 524 25.46 14.00 -1.66
N MET A 525 24.38 14.79 -1.82
CA MET A 525 23.50 15.18 -0.71
C MET A 525 22.35 14.15 -0.59
N PRO A 526 22.39 13.22 0.38
CA PRO A 526 21.36 12.19 0.51
C PRO A 526 20.09 12.70 1.21
N LEU A 527 20.19 13.79 1.98
CA LEU A 527 19.04 14.35 2.70
C LEU A 527 17.99 14.85 1.71
N LYS A 528 16.72 14.53 1.98
CA LYS A 528 15.58 14.95 1.18
C LYS A 528 14.70 15.89 1.98
N VAL A 529 14.43 17.06 1.40
CA VAL A 529 13.48 18.02 1.97
C VAL A 529 12.05 17.50 1.75
N VAL A 530 11.23 17.58 2.79
CA VAL A 530 9.79 17.31 2.73
C VAL A 530 9.03 18.37 3.49
N GLU A 531 7.84 18.68 3.01
CA GLU A 531 6.87 19.56 3.69
C GLU A 531 5.82 18.75 4.48
N HIS A 532 6.01 17.43 4.54
CA HIS A 532 5.11 16.52 5.23
C HIS A 532 5.44 16.43 6.72
N ARG A 533 4.47 16.78 7.58
CA ARG A 533 4.52 16.60 9.03
C ARG A 533 3.31 15.79 9.51
N ALA A 534 3.55 14.91 10.47
CA ALA A 534 2.51 14.15 11.15
C ALA A 534 2.24 14.82 12.51
N ASP A 535 1.17 15.63 12.60
CA ASP A 535 0.84 16.31 13.85
C ASP A 535 0.08 15.36 14.79
N PRO A 536 0.46 15.25 16.08
CA PRO A 536 -0.41 14.64 17.06
C PRO A 536 -1.52 15.64 17.38
N VAL A 537 -2.77 15.24 17.15
CA VAL A 537 -4.01 15.95 17.52
C VAL A 537 -3.83 16.85 18.76
N LEU A 538 -3.97 18.17 18.59
CA LEU A 538 -3.75 19.21 19.60
C LEU A 538 -4.81 19.10 20.72
N TYR A 539 -4.41 18.65 21.89
CA TYR A 539 -5.35 18.34 22.96
C TYR A 539 -4.82 18.73 24.34
N LYS A 540 -5.64 19.52 25.03
CA LYS A 540 -5.39 20.18 26.33
C LYS A 540 -4.34 21.29 26.33
N ASP A 541 -4.10 21.96 25.21
CA ASP A 541 -3.18 23.10 25.19
C ASP A 541 -3.88 24.40 25.65
N ASP A 542 -3.19 25.14 26.51
CA ASP A 542 -3.66 26.39 27.12
C ASP A 542 -3.28 27.60 26.25
N PHE A 543 -4.10 27.87 25.23
CA PHE A 543 -3.97 28.99 24.29
C PHE A 543 -5.17 29.96 24.42
N PRO A 544 -5.00 31.27 24.13
CA PRO A 544 -6.13 32.20 24.00
C PRO A 544 -7.14 31.67 22.97
N GLU A 545 -8.44 31.65 23.30
CA GLU A 545 -9.50 31.08 22.44
C GLU A 545 -9.49 31.64 21.01
N LYS A 546 -9.09 32.91 20.83
CA LYS A 546 -8.97 33.56 19.52
C LYS A 546 -7.91 32.95 18.59
N LEU A 547 -6.93 32.22 19.13
CA LEU A 547 -5.86 31.55 18.36
C LEU A 547 -6.08 30.04 18.26
N LYS A 548 -7.07 29.50 18.99
CA LYS A 548 -7.54 28.12 18.79
C LYS A 548 -8.42 28.14 17.55
N SER A 549 -7.94 27.58 16.43
CA SER A 549 -8.81 27.32 15.27
C SER A 549 -10.00 26.41 15.64
N PHE A 550 -9.92 25.67 16.75
CA PHE A 550 -10.95 24.78 17.28
C PHE A 550 -11.13 24.96 18.80
N PRO A 551 -11.84 26.01 19.26
CA PRO A 551 -11.94 26.36 20.68
C PRO A 551 -12.79 25.38 21.51
N ASN A 552 -13.60 24.53 20.87
CA ASN A 552 -14.52 23.59 21.53
C ASN A 552 -13.86 22.30 22.03
N ILE A 553 -12.54 22.17 21.85
CA ILE A 553 -11.74 21.07 22.39
C ILE A 553 -11.37 21.45 23.83
N GLY A 554 -12.19 21.02 24.79
CA GLY A 554 -12.09 21.43 26.21
C GLY A 554 -10.78 21.05 26.91
N SER A 555 -10.44 21.77 27.99
CA SER A 555 -9.41 21.37 28.96
C SER A 555 -9.96 20.28 29.88
N LEU A 556 -9.17 19.24 30.14
CA LEU A 556 -9.43 18.22 31.16
C LEU A 556 -8.70 18.58 32.45
#